data_AF-A0A8T2IDS9-F1
#
_entry.id   AF-A0A8T2IDS9-F1
#
_cell.length_a   1.000
_cell.length_b   1.000
_cell.length_c   1.000
_cell.angle_alpha   90.00
_cell.angle_beta   90.00
_cell.angle_gamma   90.00
#
_symmetry.space_group_name_H-M   'P 1'
#
loop_
_entity.id
_entity.type
_entity.pdbx_description
1 polymer ?
#
loop_
_entity_poly.entity_id
_entity_poly.type
_entity_poly.pdbx_seq_one_letter_code
_entity_poly.pdbx_strand_id
1 'polypeptide(L)'
;MADPPELVSEMGTQERLRQGQRHRAQQLRDWAQRERETGTGTLGPRGHRVTFPPNVTLMEAATRNDVREVQHLLQNGYSPNLYNEDGLTALHQ
;
A
#
# COMPACT_ATOMS: atom_id res chain seq x y z
N MET A 1 14.73 -19.49 -20.28
CA MET A 1 13.93 -19.77 -21.49
C MET A 1 12.49 -19.72 -21.05
N ALA A 2 11.76 -18.66 -21.39
CA ALA A 2 10.32 -18.60 -21.13
C ALA A 2 9.64 -19.59 -22.09
N ASP A 3 8.75 -20.43 -21.57
CA ASP A 3 7.91 -21.30 -22.38
C ASP A 3 7.17 -20.49 -23.45
N PRO A 4 7.06 -20.97 -24.70
CA PRO A 4 6.29 -20.29 -25.73
C PRO A 4 4.82 -20.14 -25.27
N PRO A 5 4.12 -19.05 -25.61
CA PRO A 5 2.72 -18.91 -25.27
C PRO A 5 1.92 -19.96 -26.04
N GLU A 6 1.64 -21.10 -25.40
CA GLU A 6 0.65 -22.05 -25.92
C GLU A 6 -0.66 -21.30 -26.14
N LEU A 7 -1.24 -21.45 -27.33
CA LEU A 7 -2.44 -20.77 -27.74
C LEU A 7 -3.58 -21.13 -26.78
N VAL A 8 -3.87 -20.21 -25.86
CA VAL A 8 -4.94 -20.31 -24.85
C VAL A 8 -6.31 -20.60 -25.46
N SER A 9 -6.48 -20.39 -26.77
CA SER A 9 -7.67 -20.71 -27.56
C SER A 9 -7.96 -22.20 -27.70
N GLU A 10 -6.96 -23.08 -27.59
CA GLU A 10 -7.12 -24.53 -27.77
C GLU A 10 -7.32 -25.27 -26.44
N MET A 11 -7.08 -24.60 -25.31
CA MET A 11 -7.14 -25.21 -23.98
C MET A 11 -8.55 -25.20 -23.38
N GLY A 12 -8.94 -26.34 -22.82
CA GLY A 12 -10.13 -26.45 -21.97
C GLY A 12 -10.06 -25.53 -20.75
N THR A 13 -11.22 -25.15 -20.19
CA THR A 13 -11.31 -24.21 -19.06
C THR A 13 -10.48 -24.65 -17.84
N GLN A 14 -10.44 -25.94 -17.52
CA GLN A 14 -9.61 -26.45 -16.41
C GLN A 14 -8.11 -26.31 -16.67
N GLU A 15 -7.68 -26.47 -17.92
CA GLU A 15 -6.28 -26.40 -18.30
C GLU A 15 -5.77 -24.95 -18.24
N ARG A 16 -6.60 -24.01 -18.69
CA ARG A 16 -6.36 -22.57 -18.53
C ARG A 16 -6.22 -22.16 -17.06
N LEU A 17 -7.07 -22.68 -16.18
CA LEU A 17 -6.97 -22.42 -14.74
C LEU A 17 -5.66 -22.95 -14.15
N ARG A 18 -5.25 -24.18 -14.50
CA ARG A 18 -3.99 -24.78 -14.06
C ARG A 18 -2.79 -23.99 -14.58
N GLN A 19 -2.81 -23.56 -15.84
CA GLN A 19 -1.76 -22.73 -16.44
C GLN A 19 -1.64 -21.39 -15.70
N GLY A 20 -2.74 -20.68 -15.47
CA GLY A 20 -2.75 -19.43 -14.71
C GLY A 20 -2.22 -19.58 -13.27
N GLN A 21 -2.58 -20.67 -12.59
CA GLN A 21 -2.04 -20.99 -11.26
C GLN A 21 -0.51 -21.22 -11.31
N ARG A 22 -0.01 -21.96 -12.30
CA ARG A 22 1.43 -22.21 -12.48
C ARG A 22 2.20 -20.92 -12.77
N HIS A 23 1.70 -20.08 -13.66
CA HIS A 23 2.34 -18.81 -14.01
C HIS A 23 2.39 -17.87 -12.81
N ARG A 24 1.29 -17.74 -12.05
CA ARG A 24 1.28 -16.94 -10.82
C ARG A 24 2.28 -17.48 -9.80
N ALA A 25 2.37 -18.80 -9.63
CA ALA A 25 3.33 -19.41 -8.72
C ALA A 25 4.78 -19.13 -9.12
N GLN A 26 5.10 -19.15 -10.42
CA GLN A 26 6.43 -18.79 -10.93
C GLN A 26 6.72 -17.31 -10.71
N GLN A 27 5.80 -16.42 -11.07
CA GLN A 27 5.94 -14.97 -10.85
C GLN A 27 6.21 -14.61 -9.39
N LEU A 28 5.49 -15.25 -8.45
CA LEU A 28 5.70 -15.02 -7.01
C LEU A 28 7.07 -15.53 -6.54
N ARG A 29 7.59 -16.62 -7.11
CA ARG A 29 8.94 -17.13 -6.80
C ARG A 29 10.02 -16.16 -7.30
N ASP A 30 9.89 -15.72 -8.55
CA ASP A 30 10.83 -14.78 -9.16
C ASP A 30 10.81 -13.43 -8.42
N TRP A 31 9.62 -12.96 -8.02
CA TRP A 31 9.46 -11.77 -7.19
C TRP A 31 10.15 -11.92 -5.83
N ALA A 32 9.89 -13.02 -5.12
CA ALA A 32 10.51 -13.26 -3.81
C ALA A 32 12.04 -13.39 -3.88
N GLN A 33 12.58 -13.94 -4.97
CA GLN A 33 14.01 -13.96 -5.22
C GLN A 33 14.54 -12.54 -5.47
N ARG A 34 13.86 -11.75 -6.30
CA ARG A 34 14.22 -10.37 -6.58
C ARG A 34 14.25 -9.52 -5.32
N GLU A 35 13.25 -9.63 -4.45
CA GLU A 35 13.21 -8.89 -3.17
C GLU A 35 14.40 -9.24 -2.26
N ARG A 36 14.87 -10.49 -2.28
CA ARG A 36 16.06 -10.91 -1.54
C ARG A 36 17.34 -10.32 -2.13
N GLU A 37 17.43 -10.24 -3.46
CA GLU A 37 18.60 -9.71 -4.18
C GLU A 37 18.69 -8.18 -4.13
N THR A 38 17.56 -7.48 -4.22
CA THR A 38 17.51 -6.01 -4.15
C THR A 38 17.58 -5.49 -2.72
N GLY A 39 17.52 -6.38 -1.72
CA GLY A 39 17.24 -6.02 -0.33
C GLY A 39 15.83 -5.45 -0.18
N THR A 40 15.29 -5.47 1.03
CA THR A 40 14.15 -4.63 1.40
C THR A 40 14.58 -3.19 1.18
N GLY A 41 14.13 -2.60 0.06
CA GLY A 41 14.75 -1.46 -0.61
C GLY A 41 15.42 -0.50 0.37
N THR A 42 16.76 -0.45 0.34
CA THR A 42 17.46 0.70 0.88
C THR A 42 16.97 1.86 0.05
N LEU A 43 16.01 2.61 0.60
CA LEU A 43 15.43 3.78 -0.01
C LEU A 43 16.61 4.59 -0.55
N GLY A 44 16.69 4.72 -1.87
CA GLY A 44 17.69 5.54 -2.53
C GLY A 44 17.73 6.94 -1.90
N PRO A 45 18.77 7.75 -2.16
CA PRO A 45 19.01 9.02 -1.49
C PRO A 45 17.70 9.79 -1.34
N ARG A 46 17.25 9.90 -0.07
CA ARG A 46 15.87 10.21 0.36
C ARG A 46 15.13 11.03 -0.68
N GLY A 47 14.43 10.33 -1.59
CA GLY A 47 13.53 10.96 -2.54
C GLY A 47 12.52 11.80 -1.79
N HIS A 48 11.93 12.80 -2.47
CA HIS A 48 10.97 13.73 -1.88
C HIS A 48 10.03 13.03 -0.90
N ARG A 49 10.15 13.40 0.38
CA ARG A 49 9.28 12.89 1.44
C ARG A 49 7.88 13.43 1.17
N VAL A 50 6.97 12.55 0.76
CA VAL A 50 5.56 12.89 0.61
C VAL A 50 5.02 13.33 1.97
N THR A 51 4.33 14.47 1.99
CA THR A 51 3.69 15.02 3.19
C THR A 51 2.22 15.30 2.88
N PHE A 52 1.40 15.27 3.92
CA PHE A 52 -0.04 15.51 3.83
C PHE A 52 -0.42 16.77 4.62
N PRO A 53 -1.53 17.42 4.25
CA PRO A 53 -2.06 18.54 5.01
C PRO A 53 -2.42 18.16 6.46
N PRO A 54 -2.27 19.09 7.43
CA PRO A 54 -2.49 18.79 8.85
C PRO A 54 -3.88 18.24 9.20
N ASN A 55 -4.93 18.73 8.53
CA ASN A 55 -6.30 18.28 8.75
C ASN A 55 -6.48 16.81 8.36
N VAL A 56 -5.90 16.39 7.23
CA VAL A 56 -5.94 14.98 6.80
C VAL A 56 -5.18 14.11 7.78
N THR A 57 -3.96 14.50 8.16
CA THR A 57 -3.13 13.72 9.09
C THR A 57 -3.78 13.54 10.46
N LEU A 58 -4.35 14.60 11.05
CA LEU A 58 -5.03 14.49 12.35
C LEU A 58 -6.31 13.64 12.27
N MET A 59 -7.09 13.81 11.20
CA MET A 59 -8.33 13.06 11.01
C MET A 59 -8.06 11.56 10.84
N GLU A 60 -7.06 11.21 10.03
CA GLU A 60 -6.72 9.82 9.74
C GLU A 60 -6.23 9.10 11.01
N ALA A 61 -5.39 9.75 11.83
CA ALA A 61 -4.98 9.22 13.13
C ALA A 61 -6.18 9.01 14.08
N ALA A 62 -7.16 9.92 14.09
CA ALA A 62 -8.38 9.78 14.88
C ALA A 62 -9.26 8.61 14.40
N THR A 63 -9.46 8.46 13.08
CA THR A 63 -10.23 7.34 12.50
C THR A 63 -9.59 5.97 12.76
N ARG A 64 -8.25 5.90 12.88
CA ARG A 64 -7.53 4.69 13.28
C ARG A 64 -7.58 4.40 14.78
N ASN A 65 -8.17 5.29 15.58
CA ASN A 65 -8.15 5.27 17.04
C ASN A 65 -6.71 5.22 17.61
N ASP A 66 -5.75 5.85 16.93
CA ASP A 66 -4.36 5.94 17.39
C ASP A 66 -4.21 7.15 18.34
N VAL A 67 -4.59 6.93 19.60
CA VAL A 67 -4.56 7.97 20.63
C VAL A 67 -3.16 8.55 20.83
N ARG A 68 -2.10 7.75 20.64
CA ARG A 68 -0.72 8.19 20.83
C ARG A 68 -0.30 9.14 19.71
N GLU A 69 -0.65 8.80 18.47
CA GLU A 69 -0.39 9.66 17.32
C GLU A 69 -1.19 10.95 17.39
N VAL A 70 -2.49 10.89 17.73
CA VAL A 70 -3.32 12.08 17.94
C VAL A 70 -2.71 12.97 19.02
N GLN A 71 -2.31 12.41 20.17
CA GLN A 71 -1.65 13.17 21.23
C GLN A 71 -0.36 13.83 20.75
N HIS A 72 0.47 13.11 19.99
CA HIS A 72 1.71 13.64 19.44
C HIS A 72 1.45 14.80 18.46
N LEU A 73 0.48 14.66 17.56
CA LEU A 73 0.11 15.70 16.59
C LEU A 73 -0.36 16.98 17.29
N LEU A 74 -1.22 16.84 18.31
CA LEU A 74 -1.71 17.97 19.10
C LEU A 74 -0.57 18.67 19.86
N GLN A 75 0.36 17.91 20.45
CA GLN A 75 1.56 18.47 21.11
C GLN A 75 2.48 19.22 20.15
N ASN A 76 2.49 18.84 18.88
CA ASN A 76 3.25 19.53 17.82
C ASN A 76 2.49 20.72 17.19
N GLY A 77 1.38 21.16 17.79
CA GLY A 77 0.67 22.38 17.39
C GLY A 77 -0.43 22.17 16.34
N TYR A 78 -0.83 20.93 16.06
CA TYR A 78 -2.01 20.68 15.23
C TYR A 78 -3.26 21.14 15.99
N SER A 79 -4.10 21.94 15.34
CA SER A 79 -5.32 22.41 15.96
C SER A 79 -6.33 21.26 16.06
N PRO A 80 -6.96 21.02 17.24
CA PRO A 80 -8.01 20.01 17.37
C PRO A 80 -9.29 20.38 16.60
N ASN A 81 -9.41 21.64 16.18
CA ASN A 81 -10.56 22.16 15.43
C ASN A 81 -10.38 22.06 13.91
N LEU A 82 -9.34 21.38 13.43
CA LEU A 82 -9.21 21.07 12.01
C LEU A 82 -10.39 20.20 11.55
N TYR A 83 -10.90 20.48 10.35
CA TYR A 83 -12.08 19.84 9.80
C TYR A 83 -11.83 19.32 8.37
N ASN A 84 -12.65 18.35 7.96
CA ASN A 84 -12.69 17.81 6.60
C ASN A 84 -13.54 18.69 5.66
N GLU A 85 -13.76 18.29 4.41
CA GLU A 85 -14.54 19.08 3.43
C GLU A 85 -16.01 19.32 3.86
N ASP A 86 -16.55 18.46 4.74
CA ASP A 86 -17.91 18.55 5.27
C ASP A 86 -18.04 19.40 6.54
N GLY A 87 -16.92 19.92 7.08
CA GLY A 87 -16.92 20.66 8.35
C GLY A 87 -16.84 19.80 9.61
N LEU A 88 -16.57 18.50 9.48
CA LEU A 88 -16.42 17.58 10.62
C LEU A 88 -15.00 17.59 11.18
N THR A 89 -14.88 17.74 12.49
CA THR A 89 -13.60 17.67 13.22
C THR A 89 -13.24 16.24 13.62
N ALA A 90 -12.01 16.02 14.09
CA ALA A 90 -11.55 14.72 14.58
C ALA A 90 -12.42 14.12 15.69
N LEU A 91 -13.11 14.96 16.48
CA LEU A 91 -14.01 14.52 17.54
C LEU A 91 -15.32 13.90 17.02
N HIS A 92 -15.71 14.22 15.78
CA HIS A 92 -16.96 13.70 15.18
C HIS A 92 -16.80 12.28 14.61
N GLN A 93 -15.56 11.81 14.43
CA GLN A 93 -15.25 10.51 13.82
C GLN A 93 -15.48 9.33 14.77
#